data_AF-A0A932MHK7-F1
#
_entry.id   AF-A0A932MHK7-F1
#
_cell.length_a   1.000
_cell.length_b   1.000
_cell.length_c   1.000
_cell.angle_alpha   90.00
_cell.angle_beta   90.00
_cell.angle_gamma   90.00
#
_symmetry.space_group_name_H-M   'P 1'
#
loop_
_entity.id
_entity.type
_entity.pdbx_description
1 polymer ?
#
loop_
_entity_poly.entity_id
_entity_poly.type
_entity_poly.pdbx_seq_one_letter_code
_entity_poly.pdbx_strand_id
1 'polypeptide(L)'
;MTAEIRQLIQQATSAFEAGNYDEAEALLLRVVDRTPTYANVHNMLGFIASQRNAGEQAVTLFRRALSLNPDYTEARLNLVLTLTGMGAYEQAAQEATRLESPDAAGPQRLSLGVRGKLANAHADLGRKYHDLGLYAEAIAEYDKALLLCPTFPDLHNRRAVSCRELGLYAEAKTSLLRALELKPNYVEAHVNLGVLHQKLGNLTDAVKTWERALQLDPKHRLARIYLKQATASGTTAR
;
A
#
# COMPACT_ATOMS: atom_id res chain seq x y z
N MET A 1 -0.53 37.95 -8.17
CA MET A 1 -1.84 37.31 -8.41
C MET A 1 -2.89 38.40 -8.58
N THR A 2 -3.54 38.50 -9.73
CA THR A 2 -4.64 39.46 -9.97
C THR A 2 -5.92 39.00 -9.25
N ALA A 3 -6.84 39.93 -9.00
CA ALA A 3 -8.13 39.61 -8.38
C ALA A 3 -8.94 38.59 -9.21
N GLU A 4 -8.89 38.71 -10.54
CA GLU A 4 -9.56 37.81 -11.47
C GLU A 4 -9.03 36.37 -11.39
N ILE A 5 -7.70 36.17 -11.35
CA ILE A 5 -7.10 34.83 -11.22
C ILE A 5 -7.45 34.20 -9.87
N ARG A 6 -7.44 34.99 -8.79
CA ARG A 6 -7.83 34.52 -7.46
C ARG A 6 -9.28 34.03 -7.46
N GLN A 7 -10.18 34.77 -8.10
CA GLN A 7 -11.58 34.39 -8.21
C GLN A 7 -11.77 33.11 -9.04
N LEU A 8 -11.05 32.98 -10.18
CA LEU A 8 -11.07 31.76 -10.98
C LEU A 8 -10.60 30.54 -10.19
N ILE A 9 -9.49 30.65 -9.45
CA ILE A 9 -9.00 29.57 -8.60
C ILE A 9 -10.05 29.22 -7.53
N GLN A 10 -10.66 30.22 -6.88
CA GLN A 10 -11.67 29.97 -5.85
C GLN A 10 -12.91 29.23 -6.41
N GLN A 11 -13.41 29.65 -7.57
CA GLN A 11 -14.53 28.98 -8.24
C GLN A 11 -14.15 27.56 -8.66
N ALA A 12 -12.96 27.39 -9.24
CA ALA A 12 -12.42 26.09 -9.61
C ALA A 12 -12.30 25.14 -8.40
N THR A 13 -11.77 25.63 -7.29
CA THR A 13 -11.66 24.86 -6.04
C THR A 13 -13.03 24.48 -5.50
N SER A 14 -13.99 25.41 -5.47
CA SER A 14 -15.35 25.09 -5.04
C SER A 14 -16.03 24.04 -5.92
N ALA A 15 -15.89 24.14 -7.25
CA ALA A 15 -16.43 23.15 -8.18
C ALA A 15 -15.76 21.78 -7.99
N PHE A 16 -14.45 21.75 -7.77
CA PHE A 16 -13.69 20.53 -7.52
C PHE A 16 -14.11 19.84 -6.22
N GLU A 17 -14.26 20.61 -5.13
CA GLU A 17 -14.72 20.10 -3.84
C GLU A 17 -16.16 19.59 -3.90
N ALA A 18 -17.00 20.17 -4.77
CA ALA A 18 -18.35 19.69 -5.06
C ALA A 18 -18.39 18.45 -5.98
N GLY A 19 -17.24 18.01 -6.51
CA GLY A 19 -17.16 16.89 -7.45
C GLY A 19 -17.56 17.24 -8.90
N ASN A 20 -17.79 18.52 -9.21
CA ASN A 20 -18.10 19.02 -10.55
C ASN A 20 -16.80 19.13 -11.37
N TYR A 21 -16.20 17.99 -11.71
CA TYR A 21 -14.86 17.96 -12.30
C TYR A 21 -14.78 18.60 -13.69
N ASP A 22 -15.83 18.55 -14.50
CA ASP A 22 -15.84 19.18 -15.83
C ASP A 22 -15.80 20.71 -15.72
N GLU A 23 -16.59 21.28 -14.79
CA GLU A 23 -16.57 22.72 -14.50
C GLU A 23 -15.24 23.15 -13.90
N ALA A 24 -14.76 22.40 -12.91
CA ALA A 24 -13.47 22.66 -12.26
C ALA A 24 -12.34 22.67 -13.29
N GLU A 25 -12.25 21.65 -14.15
CA GLU A 25 -11.23 21.56 -15.19
C GLU A 25 -11.26 22.75 -16.14
N ALA A 26 -12.44 23.13 -16.65
CA ALA A 26 -12.57 24.28 -17.54
C ALA A 26 -12.05 25.58 -16.90
N LEU A 27 -12.34 25.80 -15.61
CA LEU A 27 -11.84 26.95 -14.86
C LEU A 27 -10.33 26.86 -14.60
N LEU A 28 -9.81 25.68 -14.24
CA LEU A 28 -8.39 25.44 -13.98
C LEU A 28 -7.54 25.64 -15.25
N LEU A 29 -8.01 25.19 -16.42
CA LEU A 29 -7.31 25.39 -17.69
C LEU A 29 -7.19 26.88 -18.03
N ARG A 30 -8.24 27.67 -17.82
CA ARG A 30 -8.19 29.14 -17.97
C ARG A 30 -7.17 29.79 -17.03
N VAL A 31 -6.97 29.23 -15.83
CA VAL A 31 -5.91 29.69 -14.91
C VAL A 31 -4.54 29.35 -15.46
N VAL A 32 -4.33 28.12 -15.97
CA VAL A 32 -3.05 27.69 -16.56
C VAL A 32 -2.67 28.53 -17.77
N ASP A 33 -3.61 28.84 -18.66
CA ASP A 33 -3.39 29.65 -19.87
C ASP A 33 -2.87 31.06 -19.53
N ARG A 34 -3.32 31.62 -18.41
CA ARG A 34 -2.91 32.95 -17.94
C ARG A 34 -1.67 32.89 -17.05
N THR A 35 -1.55 31.86 -16.22
CA THR A 35 -0.50 31.76 -15.20
C THR A 35 -0.25 30.29 -14.81
N PRO A 36 0.72 29.62 -15.43
CA PRO A 36 0.96 28.18 -15.26
C PRO A 36 1.79 27.83 -14.01
N THR A 37 1.88 28.72 -13.01
CA THR A 37 2.82 28.61 -11.88
C THR A 37 2.15 28.22 -10.55
N TYR A 38 0.87 27.85 -10.58
CA TYR A 38 0.13 27.45 -9.37
C TYR A 38 0.17 25.94 -9.17
N ALA A 39 0.93 25.48 -8.16
CA ALA A 39 1.10 24.06 -7.88
C ALA A 39 -0.24 23.35 -7.57
N ASN A 40 -1.13 23.99 -6.80
CA ASN A 40 -2.45 23.46 -6.46
C ASN A 40 -3.34 23.25 -7.70
N VAL A 41 -3.26 24.14 -8.69
CA VAL A 41 -4.01 24.03 -9.96
C VAL A 41 -3.58 22.78 -10.73
N HIS A 42 -2.26 22.56 -10.85
CA HIS A 42 -1.72 21.36 -11.49
C HIS A 42 -2.05 20.08 -10.72
N ASN A 43 -2.05 20.11 -9.38
CA ASN A 43 -2.49 18.98 -8.57
C ASN A 43 -3.97 18.63 -8.81
N MET A 44 -4.87 19.62 -8.84
CA MET A 44 -6.29 19.40 -9.10
C MET A 44 -6.54 18.86 -10.51
N LEU A 45 -5.89 19.43 -11.54
CA LEU A 45 -5.96 18.90 -12.90
C LEU A 45 -5.42 17.47 -12.97
N GLY A 46 -4.32 17.18 -12.29
CA GLY A 46 -3.75 15.83 -12.22
C GLY A 46 -4.71 14.83 -11.59
N PHE A 47 -5.41 15.24 -10.52
CA PHE A 47 -6.46 14.43 -9.90
C PHE A 47 -7.62 14.17 -10.85
N ILE A 48 -8.12 15.19 -11.55
CA ILE A 48 -9.21 15.02 -12.53
C ILE A 48 -8.78 14.04 -13.64
N ALA A 49 -7.55 14.18 -14.14
CA ALA A 49 -7.01 13.28 -15.15
C ALA A 49 -6.92 11.83 -14.65
N SER A 50 -6.52 11.60 -13.40
CA SER A 50 -6.44 10.23 -12.85
C SER A 50 -7.83 9.58 -12.73
N GLN A 51 -8.85 10.36 -12.32
CA GLN A 51 -10.24 9.89 -12.25
C GLN A 51 -10.82 9.50 -13.61
N ARG A 52 -10.29 10.08 -14.70
CA ARG A 52 -10.67 9.75 -16.08
C ARG A 52 -9.77 8.67 -16.71
N ASN A 53 -9.01 7.94 -15.90
CA ASN A 53 -8.09 6.90 -16.33
C ASN A 53 -6.99 7.42 -17.31
N ALA A 54 -6.70 8.73 -17.28
CA ALA A 54 -5.63 9.35 -18.04
C ALA A 54 -4.34 9.43 -17.20
N GLY A 55 -3.81 8.27 -16.82
CA GLY A 55 -2.70 8.14 -15.87
C GLY A 55 -1.43 8.90 -16.26
N GLU A 56 -1.01 8.83 -17.52
CA GLU A 56 0.19 9.54 -17.99
C GLU A 56 0.07 11.06 -17.91
N GLN A 57 -1.12 11.58 -18.24
CA GLN A 57 -1.43 13.00 -18.12
C GLN A 57 -1.43 13.42 -16.64
N ALA A 58 -2.05 12.62 -15.78
CA ALA A 58 -2.05 12.85 -14.34
C ALA A 58 -0.63 12.91 -13.76
N VAL A 59 0.23 11.95 -14.11
CA VAL A 59 1.65 11.94 -13.72
C VAL A 59 2.37 13.22 -14.14
N THR A 60 2.16 13.67 -15.38
CA THR A 60 2.75 14.92 -15.90
C THR A 60 2.32 16.12 -15.07
N LEU A 61 1.03 16.21 -14.74
CA LEU A 61 0.45 17.30 -13.96
C LEU A 61 0.93 17.29 -12.50
N PHE A 62 1.01 16.12 -11.85
CA PHE A 62 1.57 16.04 -10.50
C PHE A 62 3.06 16.39 -10.47
N ARG A 63 3.86 15.93 -11.43
CA ARG A 63 5.27 16.33 -11.56
C ARG A 63 5.40 17.84 -11.77
N ARG A 64 4.50 18.44 -12.54
CA ARG A 64 4.46 19.90 -12.69
C ARG A 64 4.17 20.60 -11.37
N ALA A 65 3.18 20.12 -10.61
CA ALA A 65 2.89 20.63 -9.26
C ALA A 65 4.12 20.56 -8.34
N LEU A 66 4.84 19.42 -8.36
CA LEU A 66 6.05 19.22 -7.55
C LEU A 66 7.25 20.04 -8.02
N SER A 67 7.35 20.36 -9.31
CA SER A 67 8.39 21.28 -9.81
C SER A 67 8.20 22.71 -9.32
N LEU A 68 6.95 23.09 -9.02
CA LEU A 68 6.58 24.41 -8.50
C LEU A 68 6.62 24.45 -6.96
N ASN A 69 6.27 23.34 -6.32
CA ASN A 69 6.34 23.16 -4.87
C ASN A 69 6.83 21.73 -4.53
N PRO A 70 8.14 21.53 -4.32
CA PRO A 70 8.71 20.21 -4.02
C PRO A 70 8.16 19.55 -2.75
N ASP A 71 7.72 20.35 -1.78
CA ASP A 71 7.20 19.89 -0.48
C ASP A 71 5.68 19.69 -0.50
N TYR A 72 5.05 19.69 -1.68
CA TYR A 72 3.61 19.49 -1.80
C TYR A 72 3.21 18.02 -1.56
N THR A 73 3.01 17.68 -0.29
CA THR A 73 2.70 16.33 0.19
C THR A 73 1.54 15.67 -0.57
N GLU A 74 0.44 16.40 -0.79
CA GLU A 74 -0.74 15.85 -1.46
C GLU A 74 -0.47 15.53 -2.93
N ALA A 75 0.22 16.40 -3.65
CA ALA A 75 0.60 16.15 -5.05
C ALA A 75 1.55 14.95 -5.17
N ARG A 76 2.50 14.80 -4.25
CA ARG A 76 3.41 13.65 -4.24
C ARG A 76 2.67 12.35 -3.89
N LEU A 77 1.75 12.39 -2.94
CA LEU A 77 0.90 11.23 -2.63
C LEU A 77 0.03 10.83 -3.82
N ASN A 78 -0.62 11.79 -4.48
CA ASN A 78 -1.42 11.52 -5.68
C ASN A 78 -0.58 10.93 -6.81
N LEU A 79 0.67 11.41 -6.98
CA LEU A 79 1.63 10.83 -7.92
C LEU A 79 1.95 9.37 -7.59
N VAL A 80 2.26 9.06 -6.32
CA VAL A 80 2.53 7.68 -5.87
C VAL A 80 1.35 6.78 -6.18
N LEU A 81 0.13 7.18 -5.80
CA LEU A 81 -1.07 6.37 -6.03
C LEU A 81 -1.33 6.13 -7.53
N THR A 82 -1.12 7.15 -8.36
CA THR A 82 -1.30 7.05 -9.80
C THR A 82 -0.26 6.12 -10.43
N LEU A 83 1.02 6.23 -10.07
CA LEU A 83 2.09 5.35 -10.55
C LEU A 83 1.85 3.90 -10.13
N THR A 84 1.40 3.65 -8.89
CA THR A 84 1.02 2.32 -8.43
C THR A 84 -0.13 1.74 -9.25
N GLY A 85 -1.17 2.54 -9.53
CA GLY A 85 -2.29 2.11 -10.37
C GLY A 85 -1.89 1.80 -11.81
N MET A 86 -0.92 2.54 -12.36
CA MET A 86 -0.37 2.32 -13.71
C MET A 86 0.62 1.16 -13.81
N GLY A 87 1.04 0.56 -12.69
CA GLY A 87 2.06 -0.48 -12.68
C GLY A 87 3.50 0.03 -12.71
N ALA A 88 3.73 1.33 -12.59
CA ALA A 88 5.06 1.95 -12.55
C ALA A 88 5.67 1.85 -11.13
N TYR A 89 5.82 0.63 -10.63
CA TYR A 89 6.11 0.35 -9.20
C TYR A 89 7.44 0.91 -8.71
N GLU A 90 8.49 0.87 -9.54
CA GLU A 90 9.79 1.43 -9.17
C GLU A 90 9.70 2.95 -8.99
N GLN A 91 9.03 3.65 -9.91
CA GLN A 91 8.82 5.09 -9.81
C GLN A 91 7.94 5.43 -8.60
N ALA A 92 6.89 4.64 -8.36
CA ALA A 92 6.02 4.81 -7.19
C ALA A 92 6.80 4.68 -5.88
N ALA A 93 7.65 3.65 -5.75
CA ALA A 93 8.49 3.44 -4.57
C ALA A 93 9.49 4.59 -4.35
N GLN A 94 10.10 5.10 -5.42
CA GLN A 94 11.01 6.26 -5.34
C GLN A 94 10.29 7.51 -4.85
N GLU A 95 9.10 7.83 -5.38
CA GLU A 95 8.33 9.00 -4.95
C GLU A 95 7.77 8.84 -3.52
N ALA A 96 7.41 7.62 -3.14
CA ALA A 96 6.95 7.32 -1.78
C ALA A 96 8.09 7.53 -0.76
N THR A 97 9.29 7.04 -1.03
CA THR A 97 10.46 7.27 -0.17
C THR A 97 10.83 8.76 -0.08
N ARG A 98 10.56 9.57 -1.11
CA ARG A 98 10.74 11.04 -1.01
C ARG A 98 9.76 11.71 -0.04
N LEU A 99 8.55 11.17 0.16
CA LEU A 99 7.62 11.64 1.22
C LEU A 99 8.16 11.38 2.62
N GLU A 100 9.06 10.42 2.77
CA GLU A 100 9.60 9.94 4.04
C GLU A 100 10.98 10.54 4.37
N SER A 101 11.60 11.24 3.42
CA SER A 101 12.97 11.76 3.53
C SER A 101 13.16 12.64 4.77
N PRO A 102 14.31 12.54 5.49
CA PRO A 102 14.59 13.33 6.69
C PRO A 102 14.60 14.84 6.47
N ASP A 103 14.92 15.31 5.25
CA ASP A 103 14.84 16.73 4.88
C ASP A 103 13.38 17.24 4.88
N ALA A 104 12.42 16.34 4.69
CA ALA A 104 10.98 16.55 4.83
C ALA A 104 10.48 16.16 6.24
N ALA A 105 11.24 16.45 7.30
CA ALA A 105 10.82 16.35 8.71
C ALA A 105 10.16 15.02 9.17
N GLY A 106 10.41 13.92 8.45
CA GLY A 106 10.05 12.54 8.79
C GLY A 106 8.55 12.18 8.74
N PRO A 107 8.20 10.88 8.77
CA PRO A 107 6.81 10.38 8.66
C PRO A 107 5.84 10.90 9.73
N GLN A 108 6.36 11.50 10.81
CA GLN A 108 5.60 11.96 11.97
C GLN A 108 4.87 13.29 11.72
N ARG A 109 5.28 14.09 10.72
CA ARG A 109 4.54 15.30 10.31
C ARG A 109 3.43 15.02 9.30
N LEU A 110 3.43 13.85 8.67
CA LEU A 110 2.34 13.45 7.79
C LEU A 110 1.06 13.32 8.62
N SER A 111 -0.03 13.94 8.17
CA SER A 111 -1.32 13.76 8.81
C SER A 111 -1.69 12.27 8.86
N LEU A 112 -2.47 11.86 9.86
CA LEU A 112 -2.90 10.46 10.00
C LEU A 112 -3.52 9.91 8.70
N GLY A 113 -4.28 10.73 7.98
CA GLY A 113 -4.85 10.36 6.68
C GLY A 113 -3.80 10.13 5.60
N VAL A 114 -2.78 10.99 5.50
CA VAL A 114 -1.66 10.81 4.54
C VAL A 114 -0.83 9.58 4.90
N ARG A 115 -0.54 9.37 6.19
CA ARG A 115 0.16 8.16 6.66
C ARG A 115 -0.58 6.89 6.28
N GLY A 116 -1.89 6.85 6.48
CA GLY A 116 -2.72 5.69 6.12
C GLY A 116 -2.72 5.42 4.61
N LYS A 117 -2.88 6.47 3.79
CA LYS A 117 -2.84 6.34 2.32
C LYS A 117 -1.46 5.88 1.83
N LEU A 118 -0.38 6.42 2.40
CA LEU A 118 0.98 6.03 2.05
C LEU A 118 1.30 4.60 2.49
N ALA A 119 0.85 4.18 3.68
CA ALA A 119 0.98 2.81 4.15
C ALA A 119 0.28 1.83 3.21
N ASN A 120 -0.93 2.16 2.74
CA ASN A 120 -1.64 1.36 1.75
C ASN A 120 -0.88 1.28 0.43
N ALA A 121 -0.30 2.40 -0.04
CA ALA A 121 0.50 2.42 -1.26
C ALA A 121 1.72 1.49 -1.16
N HIS A 122 2.46 1.53 -0.05
CA HIS A 122 3.56 0.61 0.22
C HIS A 122 3.07 -0.85 0.32
N ALA A 123 1.93 -1.10 0.96
CA ALA A 123 1.35 -2.45 1.03
C ALA A 123 0.95 -3.01 -0.35
N ASP A 124 0.44 -2.15 -1.22
CA ASP A 124 0.10 -2.49 -2.60
C ASP A 124 1.36 -2.78 -3.43
N LEU A 125 2.40 -1.94 -3.30
CA LEU A 125 3.71 -2.19 -3.92
C LEU A 125 4.31 -3.51 -3.43
N GLY A 126 4.30 -3.76 -2.12
CA GLY A 126 4.79 -5.00 -1.53
C GLY A 126 4.04 -6.22 -2.06
N ARG A 127 2.71 -6.12 -2.22
CA ARG A 127 1.91 -7.19 -2.84
C ARG A 127 2.33 -7.43 -4.29
N LYS A 128 2.58 -6.39 -5.06
CA LYS A 128 2.98 -6.52 -6.47
C LYS A 128 4.38 -7.11 -6.62
N TYR A 129 5.34 -6.68 -5.81
CA TYR A 129 6.66 -7.32 -5.78
C TYR A 129 6.56 -8.79 -5.36
N HIS A 130 5.71 -9.12 -4.39
CA HIS A 130 5.44 -10.51 -4.01
C HIS A 130 4.89 -11.34 -5.19
N ASP A 131 3.87 -10.82 -5.87
CA ASP A 131 3.25 -11.49 -7.04
C ASP A 131 4.27 -11.72 -8.17
N LEU A 132 5.30 -10.87 -8.28
CA LEU A 132 6.41 -10.99 -9.23
C LEU A 132 7.56 -11.89 -8.75
N GLY A 133 7.49 -12.43 -7.53
CA GLY A 133 8.56 -13.24 -6.92
C GLY A 133 9.74 -12.42 -6.37
N LEU A 134 9.63 -11.09 -6.38
CA LEU A 134 10.61 -10.14 -5.83
C LEU A 134 10.40 -9.98 -4.32
N TYR A 135 10.69 -11.05 -3.58
CA TYR A 135 10.32 -11.13 -2.16
C TYR A 135 11.09 -10.17 -1.26
N ALA A 136 12.34 -9.84 -1.58
CA ALA A 136 13.15 -8.91 -0.79
C ALA A 136 12.57 -7.49 -0.87
N GLU A 137 12.22 -7.05 -2.07
CA GLU A 137 11.55 -5.80 -2.37
C GLU A 137 10.16 -5.75 -1.72
N ALA A 138 9.42 -6.87 -1.78
CA ALA A 138 8.14 -6.98 -1.10
C ALA A 138 8.25 -6.75 0.42
N ILE A 139 9.24 -7.39 1.07
CA ILE A 139 9.51 -7.23 2.50
C ILE A 139 9.86 -5.77 2.81
N ALA A 140 10.74 -5.15 2.03
CA ALA A 140 11.13 -3.75 2.23
C ALA A 140 9.94 -2.80 2.17
N GLU A 141 9.03 -2.99 1.21
CA GLU A 141 7.81 -2.18 1.09
C GLU A 141 6.82 -2.47 2.23
N TYR A 142 6.66 -3.72 2.66
CA TYR A 142 5.85 -4.03 3.85
C TYR A 142 6.42 -3.43 5.14
N ASP A 143 7.74 -3.36 5.28
CA ASP A 143 8.41 -2.71 6.42
C ASP A 143 8.14 -1.21 6.45
N LYS A 144 8.16 -0.53 5.30
CA LYS A 144 7.74 0.89 5.20
C LYS A 144 6.26 1.07 5.58
N ALA A 145 5.37 0.20 5.09
CA ALA A 145 3.96 0.23 5.45
C ALA A 145 3.74 0.04 6.97
N LEU A 146 4.49 -0.87 7.59
CA LEU A 146 4.43 -1.13 9.03
C LEU A 146 5.02 0.00 9.87
N LEU A 147 6.02 0.72 9.37
CA LEU A 147 6.54 1.92 10.03
C LEU A 147 5.45 3.01 10.14
N LEU A 148 4.63 3.14 9.10
CA LEU A 148 3.53 4.10 9.05
C LEU A 148 2.32 3.64 9.88
N CYS A 149 1.97 2.35 9.82
CA CYS A 149 0.82 1.73 10.47
C CYS A 149 1.18 0.39 11.14
N PRO A 150 1.79 0.40 12.35
CA PRO A 150 2.38 -0.80 12.96
C PRO A 150 1.35 -1.80 13.51
N THR A 151 0.10 -1.38 13.67
CA THR A 151 -0.97 -2.15 14.32
C THR A 151 -1.87 -2.90 13.34
N PHE A 152 -1.51 -2.98 12.05
CA PHE A 152 -2.29 -3.68 11.03
C PHE A 152 -1.87 -5.16 10.90
N PRO A 153 -2.70 -6.13 11.33
CA PRO A 153 -2.34 -7.56 11.29
C PRO A 153 -2.07 -8.08 9.88
N ASP A 154 -2.81 -7.56 8.89
CA ASP A 154 -2.70 -8.00 7.51
C ASP A 154 -1.32 -7.72 6.91
N LEU A 155 -0.68 -6.61 7.29
CA LEU A 155 0.67 -6.26 6.84
C LEU A 155 1.71 -7.23 7.40
N HIS A 156 1.61 -7.54 8.70
CA HIS A 156 2.46 -8.55 9.34
C HIS A 156 2.31 -9.93 8.68
N ASN A 157 1.08 -10.35 8.38
CA ASN A 157 0.84 -11.62 7.67
C ASN A 157 1.44 -11.63 6.25
N ARG A 158 1.24 -10.56 5.46
CA ARG A 158 1.79 -10.44 4.09
C ARG A 158 3.32 -10.40 4.07
N ARG A 159 3.91 -9.65 5.00
CA ARG A 159 5.36 -9.64 5.22
C ARG A 159 5.87 -11.04 5.53
N ALA A 160 5.22 -11.74 6.46
CA ALA A 160 5.63 -13.08 6.85
C ALA A 160 5.60 -14.09 5.70
N VAL A 161 4.58 -14.01 4.85
CA VAL A 161 4.49 -14.85 3.64
C VAL A 161 5.68 -14.59 2.73
N SER A 162 6.05 -13.33 2.49
CA SER A 162 7.22 -12.98 1.68
C SER A 162 8.54 -13.42 2.32
N CYS A 163 8.70 -13.23 3.64
CA CYS A 163 9.85 -13.75 4.38
C CYS A 163 9.97 -15.28 4.24
N ARG A 164 8.86 -16.01 4.33
CA ARG A 164 8.84 -17.47 4.18
C ARG A 164 9.29 -17.91 2.78
N GLU A 165 8.81 -17.25 1.73
CA GLU A 165 9.22 -17.59 0.36
C GLU A 165 10.69 -17.26 0.08
N LEU A 166 11.25 -16.25 0.75
CA LEU A 166 12.68 -15.92 0.70
C LEU A 166 13.55 -16.82 1.61
N GLY A 167 12.95 -17.68 2.43
CA GLY A 167 13.67 -18.56 3.37
C GLY A 167 14.02 -17.92 4.73
N LEU A 168 13.56 -16.69 4.97
CA LEU A 168 13.71 -15.95 6.24
C LEU A 168 12.67 -16.43 7.28
N TYR A 169 12.83 -17.67 7.74
CA TYR A 169 11.83 -18.34 8.56
C TYR A 169 11.66 -17.76 9.97
N ALA A 170 12.72 -17.23 10.57
CA ALA A 170 12.66 -16.63 11.90
C ALA A 170 11.84 -15.33 11.88
N GLU A 171 12.08 -14.49 10.86
CA GLU A 171 11.36 -13.26 10.59
C GLU A 171 9.91 -13.53 10.24
N ALA A 172 9.65 -14.55 9.41
CA ALA A 172 8.29 -14.99 9.08
C ALA A 172 7.52 -15.38 10.34
N LYS A 173 8.13 -16.15 11.25
CA LYS A 173 7.51 -16.55 12.52
C LYS A 173 7.19 -15.35 13.39
N THR A 174 8.15 -14.43 13.56
CA THR A 174 7.97 -13.21 14.35
C THR A 174 6.81 -12.37 13.80
N SER A 175 6.74 -12.18 12.48
CA SER A 175 5.65 -11.43 11.85
C SER A 175 4.30 -12.13 12.00
N LEU A 176 4.20 -13.46 11.87
CA LEU A 176 2.94 -14.18 12.08
C LEU A 176 2.47 -14.12 13.53
N LEU A 177 3.37 -14.27 14.49
CA LEU A 177 3.05 -14.13 15.90
C LEU A 177 2.56 -12.71 16.20
N ARG A 178 3.19 -11.68 15.62
CA ARG A 178 2.72 -10.30 15.78
C ARG A 178 1.33 -10.08 15.18
N ALA A 179 1.03 -10.67 14.02
CA ALA A 179 -0.31 -10.64 13.43
C ALA A 179 -1.35 -11.28 14.37
N LEU A 180 -1.01 -12.40 15.01
CA LEU A 180 -1.88 -13.12 15.94
C LEU A 180 -2.01 -12.42 17.30
N GLU A 181 -0.99 -11.72 17.78
CA GLU A 181 -1.10 -10.85 18.96
C GLU A 181 -2.10 -9.72 18.72
N LEU A 182 -2.05 -9.08 17.55
CA LEU A 182 -2.97 -8.01 17.17
C LEU A 182 -4.38 -8.52 16.86
N LYS A 183 -4.49 -9.72 16.28
CA LYS A 183 -5.77 -10.36 15.93
C LYS A 183 -5.69 -11.87 16.19
N PRO A 184 -6.03 -12.33 17.42
CA PRO A 184 -5.92 -13.75 17.80
C PRO A 184 -6.73 -14.72 16.95
N ASN A 185 -7.84 -14.23 16.37
CA ASN A 185 -8.75 -15.01 15.53
C ASN A 185 -8.45 -14.84 14.03
N TYR A 186 -7.23 -14.43 13.65
CA TYR A 186 -6.86 -14.25 12.25
C TYR A 186 -6.56 -15.61 11.58
N VAL A 187 -7.56 -16.16 10.89
CA VAL A 187 -7.51 -17.49 10.27
C VAL A 187 -6.33 -17.63 9.33
N GLU A 188 -6.09 -16.65 8.45
CA GLU A 188 -5.02 -16.69 7.46
C GLU A 188 -3.62 -16.72 8.11
N ALA A 189 -3.43 -16.00 9.22
CA ALA A 189 -2.17 -16.03 9.97
C ALA A 189 -1.94 -17.40 10.64
N HIS A 190 -2.98 -18.03 11.21
CA HIS A 190 -2.87 -19.42 11.70
C HIS A 190 -2.50 -20.38 10.57
N VAL A 191 -3.14 -20.26 9.40
CA VAL A 191 -2.82 -21.12 8.25
C VAL A 191 -1.36 -20.95 7.82
N ASN A 192 -0.90 -19.72 7.69
CA ASN A 192 0.48 -19.42 7.29
C ASN A 192 1.51 -19.86 8.33
N LEU A 193 1.18 -19.78 9.63
CA LEU A 193 2.02 -20.30 10.71
C LEU A 193 2.12 -21.82 10.66
N GLY A 194 1.02 -22.52 10.37
CA GLY A 194 1.06 -23.97 10.16
C GLY A 194 1.94 -24.37 8.95
N VAL A 195 1.84 -23.63 7.83
CA VAL A 195 2.72 -23.85 6.66
C VAL A 195 4.19 -23.61 7.01
N LEU A 196 4.48 -22.59 7.82
CA LEU A 196 5.84 -22.32 8.29
C LEU A 196 6.37 -23.45 9.19
N HIS A 197 5.56 -23.93 10.13
CA HIS A 197 5.93 -25.08 10.97
C HIS A 197 6.22 -26.34 10.13
N GLN A 198 5.41 -26.61 9.11
CA GLN A 198 5.65 -27.72 8.19
C GLN A 198 6.98 -27.57 7.45
N LYS A 199 7.30 -26.38 6.92
CA LYS A 199 8.60 -26.11 6.26
C LYS A 199 9.80 -26.31 7.20
N LEU A 200 9.61 -26.05 8.50
CA LEU A 200 10.62 -26.27 9.53
C LEU A 200 10.68 -27.73 10.04
N GLY A 201 9.85 -28.63 9.52
CA GLY A 201 9.78 -30.04 9.95
C GLY A 201 8.93 -30.29 11.21
N ASN A 202 8.32 -29.26 11.79
CA ASN A 202 7.52 -29.35 13.01
C ASN A 202 6.06 -29.71 12.69
N LEU A 203 5.83 -30.92 12.16
CA LEU A 203 4.49 -31.35 11.72
C LEU A 203 3.44 -31.33 12.83
N THR A 204 3.82 -31.67 14.07
CA THR A 204 2.90 -31.63 15.22
C THR A 204 2.33 -30.24 15.47
N ASP A 205 3.17 -29.20 15.40
CA ASP A 205 2.74 -27.82 15.59
C ASP A 205 1.95 -27.32 14.38
N ALA A 206 2.33 -27.74 13.16
CA ALA A 206 1.60 -27.42 11.95
C ALA A 206 0.14 -27.92 12.03
N VAL A 207 -0.06 -29.18 12.42
CA VAL A 207 -1.38 -29.80 12.60
C VAL A 207 -2.21 -29.03 13.62
N LYS A 208 -1.67 -28.77 14.82
CA LYS A 208 -2.37 -27.99 15.86
C LYS A 208 -2.80 -26.61 15.36
N THR A 209 -1.94 -25.94 14.59
CA THR A 209 -2.23 -24.60 14.08
C THR A 209 -3.32 -24.62 13.01
N TRP A 210 -3.33 -25.60 12.10
CA TRP A 210 -4.40 -25.76 11.11
C TRP A 210 -5.72 -26.21 11.73
N GLU A 211 -5.70 -27.05 12.76
CA GLU A 211 -6.88 -27.39 13.56
C GLU A 211 -7.46 -26.14 14.21
N ARG A 212 -6.61 -25.26 14.78
CA ARG A 212 -7.06 -23.98 15.32
C ARG A 212 -7.69 -23.09 14.24
N ALA A 213 -7.11 -23.03 13.04
CA ALA A 213 -7.70 -22.31 11.92
C ALA A 213 -9.08 -22.86 11.54
N LEU A 214 -9.26 -24.18 11.55
CA LEU A 214 -10.56 -24.84 11.26
C LEU A 214 -11.58 -24.72 12.40
N GLN A 215 -11.14 -24.55 13.65
CA GLN A 215 -12.05 -24.20 14.74
C GLN A 215 -12.63 -22.79 14.56
N LEU A 216 -11.83 -21.86 14.02
CA LEU A 216 -12.24 -20.48 13.76
C LEU A 216 -13.09 -20.37 12.47
N ASP A 217 -12.69 -21.08 11.41
CA ASP A 217 -13.45 -21.21 10.16
C ASP A 217 -13.46 -22.68 9.69
N PRO A 218 -14.53 -23.44 10.02
CA PRO A 218 -14.67 -24.84 9.63
C PRO A 218 -14.70 -25.09 8.12
N LYS A 219 -14.97 -24.06 7.30
CA LYS A 219 -15.04 -24.17 5.83
C LYS A 219 -13.75 -23.74 5.15
N HIS A 220 -12.70 -23.37 5.90
CA HIS A 220 -11.45 -22.88 5.35
C HIS A 220 -10.72 -23.95 4.51
N ARG A 221 -10.79 -23.79 3.19
CA ARG A 221 -10.35 -24.82 2.22
C ARG A 221 -8.88 -25.21 2.37
N LEU A 222 -7.98 -24.23 2.48
CA LEU A 222 -6.54 -24.49 2.53
C LEU A 222 -6.12 -25.20 3.81
N ALA A 223 -6.69 -24.81 4.95
CA ALA A 223 -6.39 -25.43 6.26
C ALA A 223 -6.74 -26.93 6.23
N ARG A 224 -7.89 -27.27 5.65
CA ARG A 224 -8.32 -28.66 5.47
C ARG A 224 -7.42 -29.46 4.53
N ILE A 225 -6.93 -28.84 3.44
CA ILE A 225 -5.99 -29.49 2.51
C ILE A 225 -4.67 -29.80 3.23
N TYR A 226 -4.09 -28.80 3.93
CA TYR A 226 -2.83 -28.97 4.64
C TYR A 226 -2.93 -30.02 5.76
N LEU A 227 -4.02 -30.00 6.54
CA LEU A 227 -4.25 -30.99 7.59
C LEU A 227 -4.37 -32.42 7.03
N LYS A 228 -5.07 -32.60 5.90
CA LYS A 228 -5.19 -33.90 5.23
C LYS A 228 -3.84 -34.39 4.71
N GLN A 229 -3.01 -33.51 4.15
CA GLN A 229 -1.68 -33.85 3.67
C GLN A 229 -0.75 -34.26 4.83
N ALA A 230 -0.76 -33.51 5.93
CA ALA A 230 0.11 -33.80 7.08
C ALA A 230 -0.24 -35.11 7.80
N THR A 231 -1.53 -35.41 7.93
CA THR A 231 -1.99 -36.67 8.53
C THR A 231 -1.70 -37.89 7.64
N ALA A 232 -1.78 -37.74 6.32
CA ALA A 232 -1.37 -38.79 5.38
C ALA A 232 0.15 -39.09 5.48
N SER A 233 1.00 -38.05 5.50
CA SER A 233 2.46 -38.22 5.60
C SER A 233 2.92 -38.80 6.95
N GLY A 234 2.20 -38.55 8.04
CA GLY A 234 2.48 -39.13 9.35
C GLY A 234 2.12 -40.62 9.47
N THR A 235 1.24 -41.13 8.58
CA THR A 235 0.81 -42.54 8.59
C THR A 235 1.79 -43.45 7.86
N THR A 236 2.58 -42.92 6.93
CA THR A 236 3.61 -43.66 6.17
C THR A 236 4.95 -43.83 6.90
N ALA A 237 5.12 -43.25 8.09
CA ALA A 237 6.37 -43.26 8.86
C ALA A 237 6.34 -44.14 10.13
N ARG A 238 5.36 -45.05 10.23
CA ARG A 238 5.24 -46.06 11.30
C ARG A 238 5.36 -47.45 10.71
#